data_AF-A0A2E5YM94-F1
#
_entry.id   AF-A0A2E5YM94-F1
#
_cell.length_a   1.000
_cell.length_b   1.000
_cell.length_c   1.000
_cell.angle_alpha   90.00
_cell.angle_beta   90.00
_cell.angle_gamma   90.00
#
_symmetry.space_group_name_H-M   'P 1'
#
loop_
_entity.id
_entity.type
_entity.pdbx_description
1 polymer ?
#
loop_
_entity_poly.entity_id
_entity_poly.type
_entity_poly.pdbx_seq_one_letter_code
_entity_poly.pdbx_strand_id
1 'polypeptide(L)'
;MQPGGGAKVVSMPTDRWIMSAFFRNWFKAKRADSPPASDAASMASTRARDGARGVEGLMLYGYPQCPFCARVLHAIESLGLEIPLRDTLRNVDHRNAVVEATGRGTVPVLRIDAGDGRAEWLPESTEIVRYLVSRFRDR
;
A
#
# COMPACT_ATOMS: atom_id res chain seq x y z
N MET A 1 17.56 18.78 46.30
CA MET A 1 16.75 17.59 45.97
C MET A 1 16.41 17.60 44.48
N GLN A 2 16.79 16.56 43.74
CA GLN A 2 16.04 16.14 42.55
C GLN A 2 14.92 15.19 43.01
N PRO A 3 13.77 15.20 42.33
CA PRO A 3 13.41 14.07 41.45
C PRO A 3 12.87 14.61 40.10
N GLY A 4 12.89 13.94 38.95
CA GLY A 4 12.90 12.51 38.66
C GLY A 4 11.71 12.19 37.73
N GLY A 5 11.98 11.50 36.61
CA GLY A 5 10.96 10.85 35.76
C GLY A 5 10.52 11.66 34.53
N GLY A 6 10.46 11.12 33.32
CA GLY A 6 10.67 9.76 32.84
C GLY A 6 10.39 9.80 31.33
N ALA A 7 11.27 9.17 30.55
CA ALA A 7 11.15 9.08 29.11
C ALA A 7 10.04 8.11 28.68
N LYS A 8 9.34 8.50 27.60
CA LYS A 8 8.61 7.71 26.58
C LYS A 8 7.85 6.45 27.05
N VAL A 9 6.53 6.51 26.93
CA VAL A 9 5.73 5.35 26.50
C VAL A 9 5.17 5.66 25.12
N VAL A 10 5.69 4.93 24.13
CA VAL A 10 5.15 4.91 22.77
C VAL A 10 3.80 4.21 22.82
N SER A 11 2.75 4.89 22.36
CA SER A 11 1.42 4.30 22.25
C SER A 11 1.46 3.20 21.19
N MET A 12 1.22 1.95 21.62
CA MET A 12 1.13 0.78 20.74
C MET A 12 -0.11 0.89 19.84
N PRO A 13 -0.06 0.50 18.55
CA PRO A 13 -1.26 0.40 17.74
C PRO A 13 -2.07 -0.85 18.12
N THR A 14 -3.26 -0.60 18.65
CA THR A 14 -4.31 -1.57 18.96
C THR A 14 -5.01 -1.99 17.66
N ASP A 15 -4.47 -2.97 16.95
CA ASP A 15 -5.17 -3.57 15.80
C ASP A 15 -4.96 -5.07 15.66
N ARG A 16 -5.76 -5.80 16.43
CA ARG A 16 -6.04 -7.22 16.23
C ARG A 16 -7.17 -7.33 15.21
N TRP A 17 -6.84 -7.43 13.92
CA TRP A 17 -7.82 -7.74 12.88
C TRP A 17 -7.96 -9.27 12.71
N ILE A 18 -9.19 -9.75 12.94
CA ILE A 18 -9.66 -11.11 12.64
C ILE A 18 -10.43 -11.00 11.31
N MET A 19 -9.98 -11.71 10.26
CA MET A 19 -10.80 -12.60 9.41
C MET A 19 -9.95 -13.32 8.35
N SER A 20 -10.04 -14.66 8.39
CA SER A 20 -9.85 -15.66 7.32
C SER A 20 -8.52 -15.78 6.53
N ALA A 21 -7.62 -16.58 7.11
CA ALA A 21 -6.93 -17.74 6.51
C ALA A 21 -5.99 -17.64 5.28
N PHE A 22 -5.84 -16.52 4.58
CA PHE A 22 -4.81 -16.35 3.52
C PHE A 22 -3.87 -15.16 3.72
N PHE A 23 -4.00 -14.42 4.83
CA PHE A 23 -3.14 -13.27 5.16
C PHE A 23 -1.86 -13.64 5.96
N ARG A 24 -1.75 -14.91 6.38
CA ARG A 24 -0.72 -15.35 7.36
C ARG A 24 0.71 -15.38 6.84
N ASN A 25 0.94 -15.46 5.52
CA ASN A 25 2.29 -15.58 4.97
C ASN A 25 2.93 -14.26 4.55
N TRP A 26 2.17 -13.16 4.51
CA TRP A 26 2.68 -11.83 4.18
C TRP A 26 3.27 -11.12 5.42
N PHE A 27 2.58 -11.16 6.55
CA PHE A 27 3.04 -10.46 7.76
C PHE A 27 4.15 -11.16 8.56
N LYS A 28 4.46 -12.43 8.28
CA LYS A 28 5.60 -13.13 8.92
C LYS A 28 6.93 -12.86 8.19
N ALA A 29 6.90 -12.47 6.91
CA ALA A 29 8.10 -12.24 6.10
C ALA A 29 8.75 -10.85 6.32
N LYS A 30 8.06 -9.88 6.94
CA LYS A 30 8.59 -8.52 7.23
C LYS A 30 8.94 -8.30 8.70
N ARG A 31 9.72 -9.20 9.28
CA ARG A 31 10.64 -8.91 10.40
C ARG A 31 11.99 -9.59 10.13
N ALA A 32 12.69 -9.12 9.11
CA ALA A 32 14.14 -9.22 8.99
C ALA A 32 14.56 -8.13 7.99
N ASP A 33 15.38 -7.21 8.48
CA ASP A 33 16.25 -6.25 7.79
C ASP A 33 15.84 -5.65 6.42
N SER A 34 15.76 -4.32 6.39
CA SER A 34 15.82 -3.52 5.17
C SER A 34 17.17 -3.74 4.46
N PRO A 35 17.23 -4.10 3.16
CA PRO A 35 18.48 -4.07 2.43
C PRO A 35 18.84 -2.61 2.05
N PRO A 36 20.13 -2.22 2.07
CA PRO A 36 20.55 -0.95 1.51
C PRO A 36 20.41 -0.96 -0.02
N ALA A 37 20.03 0.20 -0.56
CA ALA A 37 20.00 0.46 -1.99
C ALA A 37 21.41 0.40 -2.60
N SER A 38 21.43 0.02 -3.89
CA SER A 38 22.57 -0.05 -4.84
C SER A 38 23.68 -1.05 -4.54
N ASP A 39 23.62 -2.23 -5.18
CA ASP A 39 24.69 -2.87 -5.98
C ASP A 39 24.44 -4.36 -6.24
N ALA A 40 23.43 -4.70 -7.05
CA ALA A 40 23.23 -6.06 -7.54
C ALA A 40 22.76 -6.09 -9.01
N ALA A 41 23.50 -5.39 -9.87
CA ALA A 41 23.44 -5.62 -11.31
C ALA A 41 24.47 -6.70 -11.71
N SER A 42 24.09 -7.98 -11.63
CA SER A 42 24.61 -9.03 -12.52
C SER A 42 23.97 -10.39 -12.22
N MET A 43 23.50 -11.05 -13.28
CA MET A 43 23.15 -12.48 -13.38
C MET A 43 21.93 -12.98 -12.58
N ALA A 44 20.85 -13.32 -13.29
CA ALA A 44 20.56 -14.71 -13.68
C ALA A 44 19.13 -14.86 -14.23
N SER A 45 19.04 -15.47 -15.41
CA SER A 45 17.81 -15.99 -15.99
C SER A 45 17.45 -17.32 -15.32
N THR A 46 16.48 -17.33 -14.40
CA THR A 46 15.73 -18.55 -14.02
C THR A 46 14.33 -18.16 -13.51
N ARG A 47 13.29 -18.81 -14.06
CA ARG A 47 11.88 -18.66 -13.65
C ARG A 47 11.70 -18.80 -12.13
N ALA A 48 11.38 -17.70 -11.46
CA ALA A 48 10.79 -17.69 -10.13
C ALA A 48 9.48 -16.90 -10.22
N ARG A 49 8.33 -17.57 -10.11
CA ARG A 49 7.04 -16.89 -9.97
C ARG A 49 6.36 -17.48 -8.76
N ASP A 50 6.58 -16.89 -7.59
CA ASP A 50 5.76 -17.09 -6.39
C ASP A 50 6.07 -15.98 -5.35
N GLY A 51 5.86 -14.72 -5.72
CA GLY A 51 6.01 -13.59 -4.80
C GLY A 51 5.34 -12.32 -5.33
N ALA A 52 4.68 -11.56 -4.45
CA ALA A 52 4.15 -10.25 -4.81
C ALA A 52 5.31 -9.29 -5.12
N ARG A 53 5.21 -8.55 -6.23
CA ARG A 53 6.24 -7.59 -6.65
C ARG A 53 5.90 -6.19 -6.17
N GLY A 54 6.86 -5.52 -5.55
CA GLY A 54 6.73 -4.10 -5.20
C GLY A 54 6.53 -3.25 -6.44
N VAL A 55 5.57 -2.32 -6.38
CA VAL A 55 5.37 -1.33 -7.45
C VAL A 55 5.67 0.06 -6.90
N GLU A 56 6.75 0.65 -7.40
CA GLU A 56 7.12 2.01 -7.06
C GLU A 56 6.16 3.03 -7.70
N GLY A 57 5.98 4.15 -7.00
CA GLY A 57 5.16 5.27 -7.47
C GLY A 57 3.65 5.02 -7.46
N LEU A 58 3.16 3.91 -6.93
CA LEU A 58 1.72 3.68 -6.73
C LEU A 58 1.36 3.66 -5.24
N MET A 59 0.25 4.29 -4.88
CA MET A 59 -0.33 4.20 -3.53
C MET A 59 -1.85 4.16 -3.61
N LEU A 60 -2.48 3.21 -2.92
CA LEU A 60 -3.93 3.12 -2.83
C LEU A 60 -4.39 3.83 -1.55
N TYR A 61 -5.34 4.76 -1.67
CA TYR A 61 -6.01 5.38 -0.54
C TYR A 61 -7.39 4.75 -0.35
N GLY A 62 -7.67 4.31 0.88
CA GLY A 62 -8.90 3.62 1.22
C GLY A 62 -8.69 2.66 2.38
N TYR A 63 -9.68 1.79 2.62
CA TYR A 63 -9.66 0.85 3.75
C TYR A 63 -10.38 -0.45 3.36
N PRO A 64 -9.99 -1.62 3.90
CA PRO A 64 -10.47 -2.92 3.42
C PRO A 64 -11.96 -3.18 3.63
N GLN A 65 -12.58 -2.50 4.60
CA GLN A 65 -13.99 -2.68 4.95
C GLN A 65 -14.94 -2.04 3.91
N CYS A 66 -14.43 -1.19 3.02
CA CYS A 66 -15.21 -0.61 1.93
C CYS A 66 -15.31 -1.62 0.77
N PRO A 67 -16.52 -1.93 0.26
CA PRO A 67 -16.69 -2.91 -0.83
C PRO A 67 -15.97 -2.49 -2.12
N PHE A 68 -15.92 -1.19 -2.42
CA PHE A 68 -15.23 -0.67 -3.60
C PHE A 68 -13.69 -0.79 -3.48
N CYS A 69 -13.16 -0.57 -2.27
CA CYS A 69 -11.73 -0.76 -1.99
C CYS A 69 -11.35 -2.23 -2.07
N ALA A 70 -12.18 -3.12 -1.52
CA ALA A 70 -11.96 -4.58 -1.58
C ALA A 70 -11.84 -5.07 -3.04
N ARG A 71 -12.63 -4.53 -3.96
CA ARG A 71 -12.51 -4.83 -5.40
C ARG A 71 -11.14 -4.49 -5.97
N VAL A 72 -10.57 -3.33 -5.62
CA VAL A 72 -9.23 -2.92 -6.06
C VAL A 72 -8.16 -3.77 -5.41
N LEU A 73 -8.27 -4.03 -4.11
CA LEU A 73 -7.33 -4.87 -3.36
C LEU A 73 -7.26 -6.28 -3.93
N HIS A 74 -8.40 -6.86 -4.31
CA HIS A 74 -8.43 -8.16 -4.98
C HIS A 74 -7.72 -8.13 -6.35
N ALA A 75 -7.89 -7.05 -7.13
CA ALA A 75 -7.17 -6.91 -8.39
C ALA A 75 -5.65 -6.82 -8.17
N ILE A 76 -5.21 -6.03 -7.18
CA ILE A 76 -3.79 -5.91 -6.78
C ILE A 76 -3.22 -7.29 -6.41
N GLU A 77 -3.94 -8.05 -5.59
CA GLU A 77 -3.57 -9.41 -5.20
C GLU A 77 -3.50 -10.36 -6.41
N SER A 78 -4.52 -10.36 -7.27
CA SER A 78 -4.58 -11.22 -8.46
C SER A 78 -3.47 -10.95 -9.47
N LEU A 79 -2.96 -9.72 -9.50
CA LEU A 79 -1.85 -9.29 -10.35
C LEU A 79 -0.48 -9.51 -9.66
N GLY A 80 -0.47 -10.02 -8.42
CA GLY A 80 0.74 -10.23 -7.64
C GLY A 80 1.50 -8.93 -7.36
N LEU A 81 0.79 -7.85 -7.02
CA LEU A 81 1.38 -6.53 -6.75
C LEU A 81 1.43 -6.24 -5.25
N GLU A 82 2.51 -5.60 -4.80
CA GLU A 82 2.61 -4.98 -3.48
C GLU A 82 2.52 -3.45 -3.66
N ILE A 83 1.33 -2.90 -3.40
CA ILE A 83 1.03 -1.46 -3.43
C ILE A 83 0.66 -1.01 -2.01
N PRO A 84 1.30 0.04 -1.46
CA PRO A 84 0.95 0.58 -0.15
C PRO A 84 -0.52 1.03 -0.05
N LEU A 85 -1.20 0.59 1.01
CA LEU A 85 -2.54 1.05 1.37
C LEU A 85 -2.44 2.18 2.42
N ARG A 86 -3.06 3.32 2.13
CA ARG A 86 -3.17 4.51 2.98
C ARG A 86 -4.59 4.58 3.55
N ASP A 87 -4.73 4.16 4.80
CA ASP A 87 -6.01 4.10 5.49
C ASP A 87 -6.58 5.49 5.80
N THR A 88 -7.59 5.90 5.03
CA THR A 88 -8.27 7.20 5.18
C THR A 88 -9.33 7.21 6.29
N LEU A 89 -9.73 6.05 6.81
CA LEU A 89 -10.68 5.95 7.92
C LEU A 89 -9.98 6.23 9.24
N ARG A 90 -8.72 5.79 9.36
CA ARG A 90 -7.94 5.87 10.60
C ARG A 90 -6.92 7.00 10.63
N ASN A 91 -6.47 7.45 9.46
CA ASN A 91 -5.49 8.52 9.35
C ASN A 91 -6.13 9.73 8.64
N VAL A 92 -6.30 10.81 9.39
CA VAL A 92 -6.86 12.07 8.89
C VAL A 92 -5.98 12.70 7.81
N ASP A 93 -4.65 12.55 7.88
CA ASP A 93 -3.74 13.10 6.88
C ASP A 93 -3.92 12.42 5.53
N HIS A 94 -4.21 11.10 5.53
CA HIS A 94 -4.50 10.37 4.29
C HIS A 94 -5.84 10.80 3.70
N ARG A 95 -6.85 11.05 4.55
CA ARG A 95 -8.13 11.59 4.11
C ARG A 95 -7.96 13.00 3.52
N ASN A 96 -7.21 13.87 4.20
CA ASN A 96 -6.95 15.24 3.75
C ASN A 96 -6.23 15.24 2.41
N ALA A 97 -5.20 14.41 2.23
CA ALA A 97 -4.51 14.28 0.94
C ALA A 97 -5.45 13.91 -0.21
N VAL A 98 -6.44 13.03 0.03
CA VAL A 98 -7.45 12.69 -0.98
C VAL A 98 -8.38 13.87 -1.28
N VAL A 99 -8.82 14.59 -0.24
CA VAL A 99 -9.68 15.77 -0.39
C VAL A 99 -8.96 16.90 -1.13
N GLU A 100 -7.71 17.17 -0.78
CA GLU A 100 -6.88 18.19 -1.43
C GLU A 100 -6.64 17.87 -2.90
N ALA A 101 -6.41 16.60 -3.23
CA ALA A 101 -6.11 16.18 -4.59
C ALA A 101 -7.34 16.06 -5.50
N THR A 102 -8.49 15.62 -4.96
CA THR A 102 -9.67 15.27 -5.76
C THR A 102 -10.87 16.18 -5.53
N GLY A 103 -10.80 17.07 -4.54
CA GLY A 103 -11.92 17.89 -4.07
C GLY A 103 -12.99 17.11 -3.28
N ARG A 104 -12.81 15.80 -3.08
CA ARG A 104 -13.79 14.90 -2.43
C ARG A 104 -13.08 13.92 -1.51
N GLY A 105 -13.76 13.48 -0.45
CA GLY A 105 -13.23 12.47 0.49
C GLY A 105 -13.63 11.03 0.15
N THR A 106 -13.91 10.74 -1.12
CA THR A 106 -14.43 9.44 -1.59
C THR A 106 -13.29 8.46 -1.87
N VAL A 107 -13.51 7.18 -1.58
CA VAL A 107 -12.52 6.09 -1.76
C VAL A 107 -13.13 4.95 -2.58
N PRO A 108 -12.31 4.13 -3.26
CA PRO A 108 -10.84 4.20 -3.36
C PRO A 108 -10.32 5.29 -4.30
N VAL A 109 -9.08 5.72 -4.07
CA VAL A 109 -8.31 6.57 -4.99
C VAL A 109 -6.89 6.02 -5.14
N LEU A 110 -6.41 5.86 -6.36
CA LEU A 110 -5.03 5.47 -6.64
C LEU A 110 -4.21 6.72 -6.96
N ARG A 111 -3.12 6.93 -6.22
CA ARG A 111 -2.09 7.93 -6.54
C ARG A 111 -1.01 7.30 -7.40
N ILE A 112 -0.65 7.97 -8.49
CA ILE A 112 0.36 7.54 -9.47
C ILE A 112 1.40 8.65 -9.56
N ASP A 113 2.63 8.38 -9.13
CA ASP A 113 3.75 9.31 -9.24
C ASP A 113 4.29 9.33 -10.68
N ALA A 114 4.36 10.50 -11.29
CA ALA A 114 4.81 10.70 -12.67
C ALA A 114 6.35 10.81 -12.82
N GLY A 115 7.09 10.79 -11.70
CA GLY A 115 8.56 10.87 -11.68
C GLY A 115 9.14 12.27 -11.76
N ASP A 116 8.38 13.26 -12.23
CA ASP A 116 8.76 14.68 -12.33
C ASP A 116 8.30 15.52 -11.11
N GLY A 117 7.95 14.84 -10.02
CA GLY A 117 7.37 15.46 -8.83
C GLY A 117 5.85 15.67 -8.91
N ARG A 118 5.22 15.42 -10.06
CA ARG A 118 3.75 15.42 -10.16
C ARG A 118 3.17 14.07 -9.78
N ALA A 119 1.93 14.10 -9.31
CA ALA A 119 1.13 12.92 -9.04
C ALA A 119 -0.23 13.03 -9.74
N GLU A 120 -0.62 11.95 -10.40
CA GLU A 120 -1.97 11.76 -10.92
C GLU A 120 -2.80 11.01 -9.88
N TRP A 121 -4.07 11.38 -9.75
CA TRP A 121 -5.00 10.78 -8.82
C TRP A 121 -6.18 10.21 -9.59
N LEU A 122 -6.29 8.89 -9.57
CA LEU A 122 -7.31 8.14 -10.28
C LEU A 122 -8.39 7.68 -9.27
N PRO A 123 -9.54 8.36 -9.23
CA PRO A 123 -10.69 7.88 -8.47
C PRO A 123 -11.38 6.72 -9.19
N GLU A 124 -12.44 6.21 -8.56
CA GLU A 124 -13.32 5.15 -9.09
C GLU A 124 -12.67 3.76 -9.17
N SER A 125 -13.23 2.84 -8.38
CA SER A 125 -12.70 1.47 -8.29
C SER A 125 -12.68 0.71 -9.63
N THR A 126 -13.56 1.02 -10.58
CA THR A 126 -13.56 0.34 -11.89
C THR A 126 -12.36 0.81 -12.72
N GLU A 127 -12.11 2.12 -12.77
CA GLU A 127 -11.01 2.69 -13.55
C GLU A 127 -9.66 2.32 -12.95
N ILE A 128 -9.55 2.29 -11.62
CA ILE A 128 -8.35 1.81 -10.93
C ILE A 128 -8.05 0.34 -11.33
N VAL A 129 -9.05 -0.54 -11.32
CA VAL A 129 -8.85 -1.95 -11.73
C VAL A 129 -8.43 -2.03 -13.19
N ARG A 130 -9.08 -1.28 -14.09
CA ARG A 130 -8.73 -1.25 -15.52
C ARG A 130 -7.29 -0.77 -15.73
N TYR A 131 -6.88 0.28 -15.04
CA TYR A 131 -5.51 0.78 -15.06
C TYR A 131 -4.50 -0.28 -14.61
N LEU A 132 -4.74 -0.92 -13.46
CA LEU A 132 -3.83 -1.95 -12.93
C LEU A 132 -3.71 -3.14 -13.87
N VAL A 133 -4.83 -3.66 -14.38
CA VAL A 133 -4.85 -4.77 -15.32
C VAL A 133 -4.12 -4.39 -16.62
N SER A 134 -4.46 -3.24 -17.21
CA SER A 134 -3.81 -2.78 -18.45
C SER A 134 -2.32 -2.60 -18.28
N ARG A 135 -1.86 -2.18 -17.11
CA ARG A 135 -0.43 -1.93 -16.85
C ARG A 135 0.34 -3.21 -16.56
N PHE A 136 -0.27 -4.20 -15.90
CA PHE A 136 0.47 -5.29 -15.26
C PHE A 136 0.09 -6.72 -15.67
N ARG A 137 -0.96 -6.94 -16.46
CA ARG A 137 -1.47 -8.29 -16.78
C ARG A 137 -0.47 -9.20 -17.49
N ASP A 138 0.36 -8.65 -18.38
CA ASP A 138 1.23 -9.43 -19.27
C ASP A 138 2.74 -9.18 -19.01
N ARG A 139 3.09 -8.61 -17.86
CA ARG A 139 4.50 -8.40 -17.43
C ARG A 139 4.86 -9.33 -16.28
#